data_AF-A0A3Q4BWZ2-F1
#
_entry.id   AF-A0A3Q4BWZ2-F1
#
_cell.length_a   1.000
_cell.length_b   1.000
_cell.length_c   1.000
_cell.angle_alpha   90.00
_cell.angle_beta   90.00
_cell.angle_gamma   90.00
#
_symmetry.space_group_name_H-M   'P 1'
#
loop_
_entity.id
_entity.type
_entity.pdbx_description
1 polymer ?
#
loop_
_entity_poly.entity_id
_entity_poly.type
_entity_poly.pdbx_seq_one_letter_code
_entity_poly.pdbx_strand_id
1 'polypeptide(L)' 'MEKNSCTTVFLALAVVVDIVGLLLFLIGIFAQLSYWDFFVLSGPLLIFLSLIPWIFWYMGNLRVSEEELNLRKHDIL' A
#
# COMPACT_ATOMS: atom_id res chain seq x y z
N MET A 1 -13.07 15.05 15.19
CA MET A 1 -13.08 14.75 13.75
C MET A 1 -11.62 14.70 13.27
N GLU A 2 -10.88 13.62 13.52
CA GLU A 2 -9.44 13.58 13.20
C GLU A 2 -8.90 12.13 13.17
N LYS A 3 -9.56 11.23 12.44
CA LYS A 3 -9.14 9.81 12.37
C LYS A 3 -8.97 9.29 10.93
N ASN A 4 -9.09 10.17 9.95
CA ASN A 4 -9.12 9.84 8.51
C ASN A 4 -7.97 10.44 7.69
N SER A 5 -7.33 11.54 8.12
CA SER A 5 -6.23 12.14 7.32
C SER A 5 -5.01 11.23 7.22
N CYS A 6 -4.53 10.68 8.33
CA CYS A 6 -3.29 9.88 8.33
C CYS A 6 -3.44 8.59 7.51
N THR A 7 -4.57 7.89 7.67
CA THR A 7 -4.92 6.71 6.86
C THR A 7 -5.01 7.06 5.37
N THR A 8 -5.66 8.18 5.01
CA THR A 8 -5.75 8.62 3.60
C THR A 8 -4.38 8.92 3.01
N VAL A 9 -3.45 9.49 3.78
CA VAL A 9 -2.07 9.77 3.33
C VAL A 9 -1.32 8.47 3.02
N PHE A 10 -1.41 7.43 3.85
CA PHE A 10 -0.76 6.16 3.57
C PHE A 10 -1.33 5.47 2.32
N LEU A 11 -2.64 5.55 2.10
CA LEU A 11 -3.26 5.03 0.88
C LEU A 11 -2.78 5.80 -0.36
N ALA A 12 -2.80 7.13 -0.30
CA ALA A 12 -2.35 7.96 -1.42
C ALA A 12 -0.88 7.68 -1.75
N LEU A 13 -0.03 7.55 -0.73
CA LEU A 13 1.38 7.21 -0.90
C LEU A 13 1.54 5.83 -1.55
N ALA A 14 0.84 4.81 -1.07
CA ALA A 14 0.90 3.46 -1.63
C ALA A 14 0.53 3.45 -3.13
N VAL A 15 -0.59 4.08 -3.48
CA VAL A 15 -1.08 4.15 -4.87
C VAL A 15 -0.13 4.95 -5.76
N VAL A 16 0.40 6.08 -5.29
CA VAL A 16 1.35 6.89 -6.06
C VAL A 16 2.64 6.10 -6.33
N VAL A 17 3.16 5.40 -5.32
CA VAL A 17 4.34 4.55 -5.46
C VAL A 17 4.06 3.42 -6.46
N ASP A 18 2.91 2.75 -6.40
CA ASP A 18 2.54 1.71 -7.37
C ASP A 18 2.47 2.25 -8.80
N ILE A 19 1.83 3.40 -9.01
CA ILE A 19 1.72 4.03 -10.33
C ILE A 19 3.11 4.40 -10.86
N VAL A 20 3.95 5.01 -10.03
CA VAL A 20 5.33 5.36 -10.42
C VAL A 20 6.12 4.10 -10.75
N GLY A 21 6.02 3.04 -9.93
CA GLY A 21 6.72 1.77 -10.17
C GLY A 21 6.27 1.08 -11.45
N LEU A 22 4.96 1.08 -11.74
CA LEU A 22 4.38 0.59 -12.98
C LEU A 22 4.85 1.40 -14.19
N LEU A 23 4.83 2.74 -14.09
CA LEU A 23 5.32 3.61 -15.16
C LEU A 23 6.80 3.37 -15.42
N LEU A 24 7.64 3.27 -14.39
CA LEU A 24 9.06 2.95 -14.54
C LEU A 24 9.23 1.58 -15.21
N PHE A 25 8.49 0.56 -14.79
CA PHE A 25 8.58 -0.77 -15.39
C PHE A 25 8.16 -0.77 -16.88
N LEU A 26 7.08 -0.07 -17.22
CA LEU A 26 6.60 0.05 -18.61
C LEU A 26 7.54 0.91 -19.47
N ILE A 27 8.04 2.03 -18.94
CA ILE A 27 9.03 2.90 -19.60
C ILE A 27 10.36 2.19 -19.76
N GLY A 28 10.72 1.31 -18.82
CA GLY A 28 11.63 0.22 -19.08
C GLY A 28 11.12 -0.48 -20.31
N ILE A 29 10.27 -1.49 -20.18
CA ILE A 29 9.95 -2.43 -21.27
C ILE A 29 9.81 -1.84 -22.67
N PHE A 30 9.08 -0.74 -22.81
CA PHE A 30 8.74 -0.17 -24.12
C PHE A 30 9.67 0.93 -24.63
N ALA A 31 10.45 1.62 -23.79
CA ALA A 31 11.34 2.68 -24.29
C ALA A 31 12.71 2.11 -24.67
N GLN A 32 13.20 2.47 -25.86
CA GLN A 32 14.55 2.12 -26.32
C GLN A 32 15.60 3.04 -25.67
N LEU A 33 15.76 2.92 -24.35
CA LEU A 33 16.76 3.67 -23.57
C LEU A 33 18.01 2.81 -23.35
N SER A 34 19.20 3.41 -23.41
CA SER A 34 20.46 2.68 -23.19
C SER A 34 20.62 2.11 -21.78
N TYR A 35 19.82 2.57 -20.81
CA TYR A 35 19.84 2.18 -19.39
C TYR A 35 18.50 1.55 -18.95
N TRP A 36 17.82 0.91 -19.89
CA TRP A 36 16.55 0.20 -19.71
C TRP A 36 16.53 -0.76 -18.51
N ASP A 37 17.63 -1.51 -18.31
CA ASP A 37 17.76 -2.49 -17.23
C ASP A 37 17.51 -1.87 -15.85
N PHE A 38 17.93 -0.62 -15.65
CA PHE A 38 17.71 0.09 -14.39
C PHE A 38 16.22 0.29 -14.12
N PHE A 39 15.44 0.67 -15.13
CA PHE A 39 13.99 0.88 -15.00
C PHE A 39 13.23 -0.43 -14.79
N VAL A 40 13.62 -1.47 -15.52
CA VAL A 40 13.02 -2.81 -15.40
C VAL A 40 13.26 -3.42 -14.03
N LEU A 41 14.41 -3.13 -13.40
CA LEU A 41 14.71 -3.59 -12.04
C LEU A 41 14.09 -2.69 -10.97
N SER A 42 14.20 -1.37 -11.12
CA SER A 42 13.72 -0.41 -10.12
C SER A 42 12.20 -0.31 -10.06
N GLY A 43 11.48 -0.46 -11.18
CA GLY A 43 10.02 -0.37 -11.23
C GLY A 43 9.32 -1.40 -10.33
N PRO A 44 9.53 -2.72 -10.55
CA PRO A 44 8.98 -3.77 -9.70
C PRO A 44 9.49 -3.72 -8.27
N LEU A 45 10.76 -3.31 -8.05
CA LEU A 45 11.29 -3.11 -6.71
C LEU A 45 10.52 -2.00 -5.96
N LEU A 46 10.17 -0.93 -6.64
CA LEU A 46 9.42 0.19 -6.08
C LEU A 46 7.95 -0.19 -5.79
N ILE A 47 7.32 -0.99 -6.67
CA ILE A 47 6.01 -1.62 -6.39
C ILE A 47 6.11 -2.53 -5.15
N PHE A 48 7.17 -3.34 -5.04
CA PHE A 48 7.35 -4.19 -3.86
C PHE A 48 7.50 -3.37 -2.56
N LEU A 49 8.21 -2.24 -2.60
CA LEU A 49 8.33 -1.32 -1.47
C LEU A 49 7.01 -0.61 -1.12
N SER A 50 6.07 -0.49 -2.05
CA SER A 50 4.73 0.08 -1.80
C SER A 50 3.91 -0.76 -0.80
N LEU A 51 4.28 -2.04 -0.58
CA LEU A 51 3.63 -2.89 0.41
C LEU A 51 3.72 -2.31 1.82
N ILE A 52 4.76 -1.52 2.12
CA ILE A 52 4.94 -0.90 3.44
C ILE A 52 3.77 0.05 3.77
N PRO A 53 3.48 1.11 2.98
CA PRO A 53 2.32 1.96 3.23
C PRO A 53 0.98 1.23 3.08
N TRP A 54 0.87 0.20 2.23
CA TRP A 54 -0.31 -0.67 2.16
C TRP A 54 -0.59 -1.36 3.52
N ILE A 55 0.44 -1.89 4.17
CA ILE A 55 0.32 -2.52 5.49
C ILE A 55 -0.11 -1.49 6.54
N PHE A 56 0.51 -0.31 6.56
CA PHE A 56 0.12 0.75 7.52
C PHE A 56 -1.31 1.23 7.31
N TRP A 57 -1.72 1.40 6.05
CA TRP A 57 -3.11 1.72 5.73
C TRP A 57 -4.07 0.64 6.21
N TYR A 58 -3.75 -0.63 5.93
CA TYR A 58 -4.56 -1.78 6.35
C TYR A 58 -4.68 -1.82 7.88
N MET A 59 -3.56 -1.74 8.62
CA MET A 59 -3.55 -1.70 10.08
C MET A 59 -4.40 -0.56 10.65
N GLY A 60 -4.33 0.64 10.06
CA GLY A 60 -5.14 1.79 10.49
C GLY A 60 -6.63 1.67 10.14
N ASN A 61 -6.97 0.84 9.16
CA ASN A 61 -8.34 0.60 8.73
C ASN A 61 -8.99 -0.66 9.33
N LEU A 62 -8.23 -1.48 10.07
CA LEU A 62 -8.76 -2.62 10.82
C LEU A 62 -9.73 -2.13 11.91
N ARG A 63 -11.03 -2.17 11.61
CA ARG A 63 -12.10 -1.97 12.58
C ARG A 63 -12.47 -3.32 13.16
N VAL A 64 -12.07 -3.59 14.39
CA VAL A 64 -12.65 -4.70 15.16
C VAL A 64 -14.13 -4.34 15.40
N SER A 65 -15.04 -5.21 14.97
CA SER A 65 -16.47 -5.03 15.26
C SER A 65 -16.67 -5.14 16.77
N GLU A 66 -17.30 -4.14 17.39
CA GLU A 66 -17.63 -4.21 18.82
C GLU A 66 -18.60 -5.35 19.14
N GLU A 67 -19.32 -5.87 18.14
CA GLU A 67 -20.19 -7.03 18.28
C GLU A 67 -19.39 -8.31 18.54
N GLU A 68 -18.25 -8.52 17.84
CA GLU A 68 -17.35 -9.66 18.12
C GLU A 68 -16.65 -9.53 19.49
N LEU A 69 -16.37 -8.30 19.93
CA LEU A 69 -15.78 -8.04 21.24
C LEU A 69 -16.78 -8.34 22.37
N ASN A 70 -18.06 -7.98 22.19
CA ASN A 70 -19.11 -8.21 23.18
C ASN A 70 -19.56 -9.69 23.24
N LEU A 71 -19.63 -10.40 22.10
CA LEU A 71 -19.96 -11.83 22.08
C LEU A 71 -18.97 -12.65 22.91
N ARG A 72 -17.67 -12.39 22.75
CA ARG A 72 -16.61 -13.01 23.56
C ARG A 72 -16.81 -12.73 25.05
N LYS A 73 -17.21 -11.51 25.43
CA LYS A 73 -17.37 -11.14 26.85
C LYS A 73 -18.52 -11.89 27.53
N HIS A 74 -19.58 -12.21 26.81
CA HIS A 74 -20.75 -12.92 27.35
C HIS A 74 -20.54 -14.44 27.46
N ASP A 75 -19.67 -15.04 26.65
CA ASP A 75 -19.34 -16.48 26.75
C ASP A 75 -18.34 -16.80 27.89
N ILE A 76 -17.69 -15.80 28.48
CA ILE A 76 -16.67 -15.97 29.54
C ILE A 76 -17.25 -15.70 30.96
N LEU A 77 -18.48 -15.19 31.06
CA LEU A 77 -19.22 -14.91 32.30
C LEU A 77 -20.38 -15.88 32.46
#